data_AF-A0A0C3PR68-F1
#
_entry.id   AF-A0A0C3PR68-F1
#
_cell.length_a   1.000
_cell.length_b   1.000
_cell.length_c   1.000
_cell.angle_alpha   90.00
_cell.angle_beta   90.00
_cell.angle_gamma   90.00
#
_symmetry.space_group_name_H-M   'P 1'
#
loop_
_entity.id
_entity.type
_entity.pdbx_description
1 polymer ?
#
loop_
_entity_poly.entity_id
_entity_poly.type
_entity_poly.pdbx_seq_one_letter_code
_entity_poly.pdbx_strand_id
1 'polypeptide(L)'
;MGYTFVIEHMEEDESTPACLPPWVELEYCHMIKLAGSSASVRFTHLSASAGSSLRSKLSSFSGKRDEHQFAGYVVHSVSISELLQQENVPLSRVCLLDPKAEQAIEPGDKDEFGWFLFGVGDDPPRDRTSELRRLGFPSRHLGPVQMTTDTALAVTKRVIDDGGMLLIVFPSNSG
;
A
#
# COMPACT_ATOMS: atom_id res chain seq x y z
N MET A 1 18.61 -0.01 -4.54
CA MET A 1 17.39 -0.43 -5.26
C MET A 1 16.22 -0.06 -4.38
N GLY A 2 15.24 0.68 -4.89
CA GLY A 2 14.08 1.10 -4.10
C GLY A 2 13.02 0.01 -3.98
N TYR A 3 12.08 0.18 -3.06
CA TYR A 3 10.92 -0.70 -2.88
C TYR A 3 9.68 -0.13 -3.56
N THR A 4 8.76 -1.00 -3.95
CA THR A 4 7.47 -0.61 -4.53
C THR A 4 6.36 -0.88 -3.53
N PHE A 5 5.63 0.15 -3.12
CA PHE A 5 4.39 0.02 -2.38
C PHE A 5 3.22 0.00 -3.37
N VAL A 6 2.34 -0.99 -3.26
CA VAL A 6 1.18 -1.13 -4.14
C VAL A 6 -0.09 -1.03 -3.32
N ILE A 7 -1.00 -0.16 -3.75
CA ILE A 7 -2.32 -0.01 -3.15
C ILE A 7 -3.34 -0.53 -4.15
N GLU A 8 -3.92 -1.69 -3.85
CA GLU A 8 -5.03 -2.25 -4.62
C GLU A 8 -6.34 -1.65 -4.13
N HIS A 9 -6.94 -0.76 -4.93
CA HIS A 9 -8.15 -0.03 -4.52
C HIS A 9 -9.43 -0.87 -4.62
N MET A 10 -9.47 -1.84 -5.55
CA MET A 10 -10.59 -2.78 -5.73
C MET A 10 -11.95 -2.09 -5.91
N GLU A 11 -12.09 -1.15 -6.86
CA GLU A 11 -13.42 -0.58 -7.15
C GLU A 11 -14.36 -1.63 -7.78
N GLU A 12 -15.54 -1.81 -7.19
CA GLU A 12 -16.60 -2.68 -7.72
C GLU A 12 -17.57 -1.85 -8.61
N ASP A 13 -17.40 -1.95 -9.92
CA ASP A 13 -18.38 -1.59 -10.96
C ASP A 13 -18.89 -0.14 -11.06
N GLU A 14 -19.52 0.17 -12.21
CA GLU A 14 -19.98 1.48 -12.72
C GLU A 14 -20.93 2.30 -11.81
N SER A 15 -21.33 1.76 -10.66
CA SER A 15 -22.12 2.46 -9.63
C SER A 15 -21.26 3.19 -8.60
N THR A 16 -19.96 2.94 -8.60
CA THR A 16 -18.96 3.66 -7.80
C THR A 16 -18.94 5.12 -8.24
N PRO A 17 -18.96 6.11 -7.31
CA PRO A 17 -18.89 7.51 -7.67
C PRO A 17 -17.73 7.76 -8.64
N ALA A 18 -17.94 8.58 -9.67
CA ALA A 18 -16.93 8.86 -10.69
C ALA A 18 -15.59 9.42 -10.13
N CYS A 19 -15.53 9.74 -8.84
CA CYS A 19 -14.40 10.33 -8.16
C CYS A 19 -14.17 9.62 -6.82
N LEU A 20 -12.90 9.43 -6.47
CA LEU A 20 -12.48 8.97 -5.14
C LEU A 20 -13.03 9.90 -4.06
N PRO A 21 -13.47 9.36 -2.91
CA PRO A 21 -13.79 10.18 -1.75
C PRO A 21 -12.60 11.07 -1.36
N PRO A 22 -12.81 12.33 -0.94
CA PRO A 22 -11.72 13.25 -0.61
C PRO A 22 -10.73 12.71 0.43
N TRP A 23 -11.19 11.88 1.38
CA TRP A 23 -10.34 11.29 2.40
C TRP A 23 -9.34 10.26 1.82
N VAL A 24 -9.76 9.46 0.83
CA VAL A 24 -8.88 8.51 0.12
C VAL A 24 -7.77 9.26 -0.61
N GLU A 25 -8.11 10.36 -1.27
CA GLU A 25 -7.15 11.16 -2.01
C GLU A 25 -6.11 11.82 -1.08
N LEU A 26 -6.55 12.25 0.11
CA LEU A 26 -5.65 12.76 1.13
C LEU A 26 -4.71 11.67 1.67
N GLU A 27 -5.22 10.47 1.93
CA GLU A 27 -4.39 9.32 2.31
C GLU A 27 -3.35 9.01 1.22
N TYR A 28 -3.75 8.98 -0.06
CA TYR A 28 -2.84 8.69 -1.16
C TYR A 28 -1.77 9.77 -1.36
N CYS A 29 -2.13 11.05 -1.21
CA CYS A 29 -1.14 12.14 -1.18
C CYS A 29 -0.15 11.96 -0.03
N HIS A 30 -0.65 11.55 1.14
CA HIS A 30 0.17 11.35 2.33
C HIS A 30 1.12 10.16 2.16
N MET A 31 0.66 9.05 1.58
CA MET A 31 1.47 7.87 1.27
C MET A 31 2.70 8.20 0.43
N ILE A 32 2.55 9.00 -0.62
CA ILE A 32 3.67 9.38 -1.50
C ILE A 32 4.72 10.18 -0.73
N LYS A 33 4.28 10.99 0.25
CA LYS A 33 5.19 11.72 1.14
C LYS A 33 5.87 10.79 2.15
N LEU A 34 5.14 9.83 2.72
CA LEU A 34 5.66 8.88 3.71
C LEU A 34 6.64 7.87 3.11
N ALA A 35 6.36 7.41 1.89
CA ALA A 35 7.23 6.50 1.14
C ALA A 35 8.61 7.12 0.85
N GLY A 36 8.64 8.43 0.55
CA GLY A 36 9.87 9.16 0.28
C GLY A 36 10.52 8.80 -1.07
N SER A 37 11.54 9.56 -1.47
CA SER A 37 12.17 9.47 -2.80
C SER A 37 12.95 8.17 -3.06
N SER A 38 13.21 7.36 -2.03
CA SER A 38 13.84 6.04 -2.15
C SER A 38 12.87 4.95 -2.61
N ALA A 39 11.57 5.21 -2.65
CA ALA A 39 10.54 4.24 -2.98
C ALA A 39 9.64 4.70 -4.13
N SER A 40 8.80 3.77 -4.63
CA SER A 40 7.74 4.07 -5.57
C SER A 40 6.39 3.60 -5.03
N VAL A 41 5.33 4.34 -5.34
CA VAL A 41 3.95 4.02 -4.99
C VAL A 41 3.13 3.74 -6.25
N ARG A 42 2.49 2.57 -6.33
CA ARG A 42 1.61 2.22 -7.45
C ARG A 42 0.18 2.05 -6.93
N PHE A 43 -0.74 2.79 -7.51
CA PHE A 43 -2.17 2.63 -7.24
C PHE A 43 -2.76 1.78 -8.36
N THR A 44 -3.44 0.69 -8.01
CA THR A 44 -4.00 -0.28 -8.96
C THR A 44 -5.50 -0.43 -8.77
N HIS A 45 -6.14 -0.99 -9.80
CA HIS A 45 -7.57 -1.32 -9.79
C HIS A 45 -8.47 -0.09 -9.56
N LEU A 46 -8.11 1.03 -10.19
CA LEU A 46 -8.88 2.27 -10.20
C LEU A 46 -9.68 2.40 -11.50
N SER A 47 -10.91 2.92 -11.43
CA SER A 47 -11.63 3.34 -12.63
C SER A 47 -10.89 4.46 -13.38
N ALA A 48 -11.20 4.63 -14.68
CA ALA A 48 -10.56 5.65 -15.51
C ALA A 48 -10.79 7.07 -14.98
N SER A 49 -11.97 7.35 -14.42
CA SER A 49 -12.32 8.65 -13.85
C SER A 49 -11.63 8.87 -12.50
N ALA A 50 -11.66 7.89 -11.59
CA ALA A 50 -10.95 7.94 -10.31
C ALA A 50 -9.45 8.14 -10.52
N GLY A 51 -8.85 7.36 -11.41
CA GLY A 51 -7.44 7.46 -11.74
C GLY A 51 -7.06 8.82 -12.36
N SER A 52 -7.94 9.42 -13.16
CA SER A 52 -7.69 10.75 -13.74
C SER A 52 -7.80 11.87 -12.69
N SER A 53 -8.80 11.81 -11.81
CA SER A 53 -8.93 12.71 -10.65
C SER A 53 -7.69 12.63 -9.77
N LEU A 54 -7.27 11.41 -9.42
CA LEU A 54 -6.11 11.17 -8.58
C LEU A 54 -4.84 11.72 -9.21
N ARG A 55 -4.57 11.46 -10.50
CA ARG A 55 -3.41 12.01 -11.21
C ARG A 55 -3.36 13.54 -11.15
N SER A 56 -4.50 14.21 -11.34
CA SER A 56 -4.59 15.67 -11.26
C SER A 56 -4.32 16.21 -9.85
N LYS A 57 -4.79 15.51 -8.82
CA LYS A 57 -4.57 15.89 -7.42
C LYS A 57 -3.12 15.66 -7.00
N LEU A 58 -2.55 14.52 -7.36
CA LEU A 58 -1.16 14.20 -7.08
C LEU A 58 -0.19 15.16 -7.78
N SER A 59 -0.45 15.53 -9.05
CA SER A 59 0.39 16.51 -9.76
C SER A 59 0.29 17.91 -9.15
N SER A 60 -0.89 18.30 -8.66
CA SER A 60 -1.07 19.57 -7.95
C SER A 60 -0.39 19.55 -6.57
N PHE A 61 -0.34 18.39 -5.91
CA PHE A 61 0.28 18.21 -4.61
C PHE A 61 1.81 18.19 -4.66
N SER A 62 2.38 17.61 -5.72
CA SER A 62 3.82 17.55 -6.00
C SER A 62 4.36 18.81 -6.69
N GLY A 63 3.51 19.53 -7.41
CA GLY A 63 3.87 20.77 -8.08
C GLY A 63 4.31 21.86 -7.09
N LYS A 64 5.63 22.12 -7.05
CA LYS A 64 6.39 23.18 -6.31
C LYS A 64 7.24 22.70 -5.12
N ARG A 65 7.39 21.41 -4.84
CA ARG A 65 8.24 20.95 -3.71
C ARG A 65 9.32 19.98 -4.18
N ASP A 66 10.45 20.05 -3.46
CA ASP A 66 11.69 19.29 -3.64
C ASP A 66 11.45 17.86 -4.17
N GLU A 67 11.94 17.57 -5.38
CA GLU A 67 11.85 16.23 -5.99
C GLU A 67 12.48 15.15 -5.09
N HIS A 68 13.32 15.57 -4.15
CA HIS A 68 13.96 14.72 -3.16
C HIS A 68 13.04 14.26 -2.01
N GLN A 69 11.83 14.80 -1.87
CA GLN A 69 10.96 14.50 -0.72
C GLN A 69 9.84 13.48 -1.00
N PHE A 70 9.47 13.26 -2.27
CA PHE A 70 8.31 12.43 -2.62
C PHE A 70 8.71 11.17 -3.37
N ALA A 71 7.97 10.09 -3.15
CA ALA A 71 8.09 8.88 -3.95
C ALA A 71 7.63 9.11 -5.39
N GLY A 72 8.25 8.39 -6.33
CA GLY A 72 7.70 8.28 -7.68
C GLY A 72 6.38 7.53 -7.64
N TYR A 73 5.34 7.99 -8.34
CA TYR A 73 4.03 7.34 -8.33
C TYR A 73 3.50 7.00 -9.71
N VAL A 74 2.72 5.91 -9.79
CA VAL A 74 1.99 5.51 -11.02
C VAL A 74 0.57 5.11 -10.66
N VAL A 75 -0.39 5.50 -11.50
CA VAL A 75 -1.81 5.20 -11.33
C VAL A 75 -2.27 4.30 -12.47
N HIS A 76 -2.65 3.08 -12.13
CA HIS A 76 -3.06 2.02 -13.05
C HIS A 76 -4.57 1.74 -12.91
N SER A 77 -5.22 1.43 -14.04
CA SER A 77 -6.59 0.92 -14.06
C SER A 77 -6.69 -0.60 -14.01
N VAL A 78 -5.56 -1.29 -14.19
CA VAL A 78 -5.49 -2.76 -14.15
C VAL A 78 -5.33 -3.26 -12.72
N SER A 79 -5.72 -4.51 -12.50
CA SER A 79 -5.53 -5.22 -11.23
C SER A 79 -4.05 -5.46 -10.91
N ILE A 80 -3.73 -5.77 -9.64
CA ILE A 80 -2.36 -6.18 -9.27
C ILE A 80 -1.89 -7.40 -10.06
N SER A 81 -2.74 -8.39 -10.31
CA SER A 81 -2.35 -9.59 -11.05
C SER A 81 -1.88 -9.28 -12.48
N GLU A 82 -2.60 -8.41 -13.18
CA GLU A 82 -2.22 -7.94 -14.52
C GLU A 82 -0.96 -7.09 -14.49
N LEU A 83 -0.81 -6.20 -13.51
CA LEU A 83 0.38 -5.38 -13.36
C LEU A 83 1.64 -6.23 -13.16
N LEU A 84 1.58 -7.25 -12.29
CA LEU A 84 2.71 -8.15 -12.05
C LEU A 84 3.10 -8.93 -13.31
N GLN A 85 2.12 -9.33 -14.12
CA GLN A 85 2.38 -9.97 -15.41
C GLN A 85 3.07 -9.02 -16.40
N GLN A 86 2.61 -7.77 -16.50
CA GLN A 86 3.20 -6.76 -17.39
C GLN A 86 4.65 -6.42 -17.01
N GLU A 87 4.95 -6.39 -15.71
CA GLU A 87 6.28 -6.07 -15.18
C GLU A 87 7.16 -7.31 -14.99
N ASN A 88 6.65 -8.52 -15.30
CA ASN A 88 7.31 -9.81 -15.07
C ASN A 88 7.79 -10.00 -13.62
N VAL A 89 6.98 -9.58 -12.64
CA VAL A 89 7.27 -9.71 -11.21
C VAL A 89 6.65 -11.00 -10.67
N PRO A 90 7.43 -11.95 -10.14
CA PRO A 90 6.88 -13.16 -9.55
C PRO A 90 6.14 -12.87 -8.24
N LEU A 91 5.04 -13.58 -7.98
CA LEU A 91 4.23 -13.43 -6.75
C LEU A 91 5.07 -13.59 -5.48
N SER A 92 6.09 -14.44 -5.48
CA SER A 92 6.99 -14.66 -4.35
C SER A 92 7.82 -13.43 -3.94
N ARG A 93 7.90 -12.40 -4.79
CA ARG A 93 8.58 -11.13 -4.51
C ARG A 93 7.63 -10.02 -4.01
N VAL A 94 6.36 -10.34 -3.84
CA VAL A 94 5.29 -9.42 -3.42
C VAL A 94 4.75 -9.87 -2.07
N CYS A 95 4.96 -9.06 -1.03
CA CYS A 95 4.44 -9.31 0.30
C CYS A 95 3.06 -8.65 0.45
N LEU A 96 2.03 -9.43 0.74
CA LEU A 96 0.71 -8.93 1.11
C LEU A 96 0.69 -8.56 2.60
N LEU A 97 0.36 -7.30 2.89
CA LEU A 97 0.14 -6.85 4.26
C LEU A 97 -1.28 -7.23 4.68
N ASP A 98 -1.38 -8.22 5.55
CA ASP A 98 -2.63 -8.84 5.96
C ASP A 98 -2.70 -8.96 7.49
N PRO A 99 -3.71 -8.36 8.14
CA PRO A 99 -3.93 -8.52 9.58
C PRO A 99 -4.09 -9.98 10.04
N LYS A 100 -4.43 -10.89 9.12
CA LYS A 100 -4.60 -12.33 9.40
C LYS A 100 -3.35 -13.18 9.10
N ALA A 101 -2.26 -12.59 8.63
CA ALA A 101 -1.02 -13.33 8.43
C ALA A 101 -0.47 -13.87 9.76
N GLU A 102 0.24 -15.00 9.71
CA GLU A 102 0.83 -15.62 10.91
C GLU A 102 2.13 -14.94 11.36
N GLN A 103 2.86 -14.35 10.41
CA GLN A 103 4.19 -13.78 10.65
C GLN A 103 4.14 -12.25 10.63
N ALA A 104 4.85 -11.61 11.56
CA ALA A 104 5.01 -10.16 11.58
C ALA A 104 6.01 -9.74 10.50
N ILE A 105 5.83 -8.54 9.94
CA ILE A 105 6.86 -7.95 9.09
C ILE A 105 8.15 -7.74 9.89
N GLU A 106 9.30 -8.01 9.27
CA GLU A 106 10.61 -7.85 9.89
C GLU A 106 11.62 -7.19 8.96
N PRO A 107 12.71 -6.59 9.47
CA PRO A 107 13.70 -5.92 8.62
C PRO A 107 14.36 -6.83 7.56
N GLY A 108 14.42 -8.15 7.79
CA GLY A 108 14.94 -9.13 6.84
C GLY A 108 14.09 -9.30 5.58
N ASP A 109 12.78 -9.01 5.68
CA ASP A 109 11.83 -9.10 4.56
C ASP A 109 12.21 -8.20 3.37
N LYS A 110 13.08 -7.19 3.60
CA LYS A 110 13.58 -6.29 2.57
C LYS A 110 14.45 -7.00 1.51
N ASP A 111 15.06 -8.12 1.88
CA ASP A 111 15.90 -8.92 0.99
C ASP A 111 15.02 -9.94 0.22
N GLU A 112 13.93 -10.37 0.84
CA GLU A 112 12.95 -11.33 0.30
C GLU A 112 11.96 -10.70 -0.68
N PHE A 113 11.51 -9.47 -0.41
CA PHE A 113 10.45 -8.80 -1.17
C PHE A 113 10.94 -7.49 -1.77
N GLY A 114 10.51 -7.22 -3.01
CA GLY A 114 10.70 -5.90 -3.64
C GLY A 114 9.42 -5.07 -3.65
N TRP A 115 8.28 -5.71 -3.38
CA TRP A 115 6.94 -5.16 -3.53
C TRP A 115 6.12 -5.45 -2.27
N PHE A 116 5.38 -4.46 -1.80
CA PHE A 116 4.55 -4.53 -0.61
C PHE A 116 3.12 -4.10 -0.97
N LEU A 117 2.18 -5.03 -0.88
CA LEU A 117 0.80 -4.89 -1.34
C LEU A 117 -0.15 -4.63 -0.18
N PHE A 118 -0.94 -3.57 -0.30
CA PHE A 118 -1.98 -3.18 0.64
C PHE A 118 -3.34 -3.25 -0.06
N GLY A 119 -4.29 -3.95 0.54
CA GLY A 119 -5.70 -3.85 0.14
C GLY A 119 -6.38 -2.68 0.83
N VAL A 120 -7.19 -1.91 0.10
CA VAL A 120 -7.97 -0.82 0.70
C VAL A 120 -9.23 -1.39 1.34
N GLY A 121 -9.42 -1.08 2.63
CA GLY A 121 -10.65 -1.42 3.35
C GLY A 121 -11.77 -0.41 3.11
N ASP A 122 -13.01 -0.89 3.18
CA ASP A 122 -14.18 -0.01 3.26
C ASP A 122 -14.38 0.57 4.67
N ASP A 123 -15.19 1.62 4.77
CA ASP A 123 -15.90 1.99 6.00
C ASP A 123 -17.40 1.68 5.83
N PRO A 124 -17.97 0.67 6.53
CA PRO A 124 -17.35 -0.18 7.55
C PRO A 124 -16.42 -1.27 6.97
N PRO A 125 -15.45 -1.77 7.76
CA PRO A 125 -14.43 -2.71 7.28
C PRO A 125 -15.03 -3.98 6.68
N ARG A 126 -14.81 -4.18 5.37
CA ARG A 126 -14.99 -5.46 4.69
C ARG A 126 -13.62 -6.12 4.52
N ASP A 127 -13.55 -7.44 4.69
CA ASP A 127 -12.32 -8.21 4.50
C ASP A 127 -11.98 -8.38 3.01
N ARG A 128 -11.79 -7.27 2.27
CA ARG A 128 -11.42 -7.27 0.85
C ARG A 128 -10.05 -7.89 0.61
N THR A 129 -9.16 -7.82 1.60
CA THR A 129 -7.88 -8.55 1.61
C THR A 129 -8.06 -10.06 1.44
N SER A 130 -9.23 -10.62 1.76
CA SER A 130 -9.54 -12.04 1.48
C SER A 130 -9.45 -12.42 0.01
N GLU A 131 -9.72 -11.50 -0.91
CA GLU A 131 -9.60 -11.77 -2.34
C GLU A 131 -8.14 -11.88 -2.75
N LEU A 132 -7.29 -10.99 -2.22
CA LEU A 132 -5.85 -11.00 -2.42
C LEU A 132 -5.19 -12.24 -1.83
N ARG A 133 -5.66 -12.74 -0.67
CA ARG A 133 -5.15 -14.00 -0.09
C ARG A 133 -5.29 -15.19 -1.03
N ARG A 134 -6.39 -15.25 -1.80
CA ARG A 134 -6.66 -16.35 -2.74
C ARG A 134 -5.66 -16.38 -3.90
N LEU A 135 -4.93 -15.29 -4.14
CA LEU A 135 -3.91 -15.19 -5.19
C LEU A 135 -2.56 -15.81 -4.79
N GLY A 136 -2.37 -16.19 -3.52
CA GLY A 136 -1.20 -16.95 -3.08
C GLY A 136 0.06 -16.12 -2.81
N PHE A 137 -0.09 -14.83 -2.47
CA PHE A 137 1.02 -14.00 -2.02
C PHE A 137 1.58 -14.48 -0.67
N PRO A 138 2.92 -14.47 -0.47
CA PRO A 138 3.50 -14.41 0.86
C PRO A 138 2.88 -13.25 1.64
N SER A 139 2.61 -13.43 2.93
CA SER A 139 1.95 -12.39 3.74
C SER A 139 2.66 -12.13 5.07
N ARG A 140 2.50 -10.90 5.54
CA ARG A 140 2.98 -10.42 6.85
C ARG A 140 1.92 -9.54 7.50
N HIS A 141 1.86 -9.55 8.84
CA HIS A 141 1.01 -8.64 9.60
C HIS A 141 1.82 -7.45 10.15
N LEU A 142 1.15 -6.31 10.34
CA LEU A 142 1.74 -5.09 10.93
C LEU A 142 1.46 -4.95 12.43
N GLY A 143 0.98 -6.03 13.05
CA GLY A 143 0.63 -6.10 14.46
C GLY A 143 -0.88 -6.32 14.65
N PRO A 144 -1.36 -6.33 15.91
CA PRO A 144 -2.73 -6.70 16.23
C PRO A 144 -3.75 -5.57 16.04
N VAL A 145 -3.30 -4.33 15.83
CA VAL A 145 -4.16 -3.14 15.73
C VAL A 145 -4.34 -2.77 14.27
N GLN A 146 -5.59 -2.56 13.86
CA GLN A 146 -5.91 -2.08 12.53
C GLN A 146 -5.35 -0.66 12.33
N MET A 147 -4.71 -0.47 11.18
CA MET A 147 -4.15 0.81 10.76
C MET A 147 -4.92 1.32 9.53
N THR A 148 -4.95 2.64 9.35
CA THR A 148 -5.27 3.22 8.05
C THR A 148 -4.20 2.83 7.03
N THR A 149 -4.53 2.83 5.75
CA THR A 149 -3.63 2.32 4.71
C THR A 149 -2.32 3.12 4.63
N ASP A 150 -2.39 4.44 4.85
CA ASP A 150 -1.21 5.32 4.86
C ASP A 150 -0.31 5.05 6.07
N THR A 151 -0.89 4.80 7.24
CA THR A 151 -0.17 4.39 8.45
C THR A 151 0.50 3.03 8.24
N ALA A 152 -0.21 2.07 7.64
CA ALA A 152 0.33 0.76 7.31
C ALA A 152 1.57 0.88 6.41
N LEU A 153 1.50 1.71 5.37
CA LEU A 153 2.65 2.01 4.51
C LEU A 153 3.81 2.62 5.29
N ALA A 154 3.54 3.60 6.17
CA ALA A 154 4.57 4.25 6.98
C ALA A 154 5.31 3.25 7.87
N VAL A 155 4.57 2.33 8.51
CA VAL A 155 5.12 1.29 9.36
C VAL A 155 5.95 0.31 8.55
N THR A 156 5.44 -0.16 7.41
CA THR A 156 6.19 -1.03 6.50
C THR A 156 7.51 -0.36 6.08
N LYS A 157 7.47 0.90 5.64
CA LYS A 157 8.68 1.65 5.27
C LYS A 157 9.66 1.72 6.43
N ARG A 158 9.19 1.99 7.65
CA ARG A 158 10.05 2.08 8.84
C ARG A 158 10.73 0.76 9.18
N VAL A 159 10.04 -0.37 9.01
CA VAL A 159 10.60 -1.69 9.28
C VAL A 159 11.63 -2.08 8.22
N ILE A 160 11.30 -1.86 6.95
CA ILE A 160 12.08 -2.32 5.79
C ILE A 160 13.29 -1.42 5.51
N ASP A 161 13.11 -0.10 5.53
CA ASP A 161 14.13 0.88 5.14
C ASP A 161 14.94 1.36 6.36
N ASP A 162 14.26 1.78 7.44
CA ASP A 162 14.93 2.32 8.63
C ASP A 162 15.48 1.22 9.56
N GLY A 163 15.16 -0.05 9.26
CA GLY A 163 15.55 -1.22 10.08
C GLY A 163 14.90 -1.23 11.48
N GLY A 164 13.84 -0.45 11.67
CA GLY A 164 13.12 -0.40 12.94
C GLY A 164 12.40 -1.71 13.20
N MET A 165 12.62 -2.35 14.35
CA MET A 165 11.77 -3.47 14.74
C MET A 165 10.36 -2.97 15.04
N LEU A 166 9.35 -3.78 14.74
CA LEU A 166 7.99 -3.54 15.17
C LEU A 166 7.94 -3.63 16.71
N LEU A 167 8.17 -2.50 17.38
CA LEU A 167 8.08 -2.39 18.84
C LEU A 167 6.62 -2.45 19.26
N ILE A 168 6.07 -3.65 19.34
CA ILE A 168 4.84 -3.88 20.07
C ILE A 168 5.20 -3.91 21.55
N VAL A 169 5.19 -2.73 22.19
CA VAL A 169 5.20 -2.66 23.66
C VAL A 169 3.82 -3.11 24.11
N PHE A 170 3.65 -4.41 24.36
CA PHE A 170 2.53 -4.86 25.16
C PHE A 170 2.71 -4.30 26.58
N PRO A 171 1.73 -3.59 27.17
CA PRO A 171 1.68 -3.55 28.62
C PRO A 171 1.57 -5.01 29.08
N SER A 172 2.59 -5.48 29.80
CA SER A 172 2.56 -6.78 30.45
C SER A 172 1.34 -6.76 31.35
N ASN A 173 0.31 -7.51 31.00
CA ASN A 173 -0.89 -7.61 31.83
C ASN A 173 -0.50 -8.46 33.04
N SER A 174 0.07 -7.78 34.03
CA SER A 174 0.36 -8.29 35.35
C SER A 174 -0.96 -8.22 36.12
N GLY A 175 -1.79 -9.25 35.96
CA GLY A 175 -3.05 -9.42 36.68
C GLY A 175 -3.17 -10.85 37.17
#